data_AF-A0A3P7LG43-F1
#
_entry.id   AF-A0A3P7LG43-F1
#
_cell.length_a   1.000
_cell.length_b   1.000
_cell.length_c   1.000
_cell.angle_alpha   90.00
_cell.angle_beta   90.00
_cell.angle_gamma   90.00
#
_symmetry.space_group_name_H-M   'P 1'
#
loop_
_entity.id
_entity.type
_entity.pdbx_description
1 polymer ?
#
loop_
_entity_poly.entity_id
_entity_poly.type
_entity_poly.pdbx_seq_one_letter_code
_entity_poly.pdbx_strand_id
1 'polypeptide(L)' 'MQSQSIRFEVLSVERTKRSKVVGFVSFPLSALKTADSQWQPVRVARDLQLYELSSVSY' A
#
# COMPACT_ATOMS: atom_id res chain seq x y z
N MET A 1 15.38 17.51 -4.66
CA MET A 1 13.95 17.41 -5.04
C MET A 1 13.25 16.55 -4.01
N GLN A 2 12.18 17.04 -3.37
CA GLN A 2 11.42 16.25 -2.40
C GLN A 2 10.70 15.10 -3.11
N SER A 3 10.97 13.87 -2.66
CA SER A 3 10.26 12.68 -3.13
C SER A 3 8.85 12.68 -2.54
N GLN A 4 7.85 12.97 -3.37
CA GLN A 4 6.44 12.97 -2.96
C GLN A 4 5.84 11.57 -3.16
N SER A 5 4.96 11.17 -2.24
CA SER A 5 4.23 9.89 -2.31
C SER A 5 2.78 10.06 -1.88
N ILE A 6 1.90 9.23 -2.41
CA ILE A 6 0.54 9.04 -1.94
C ILE A 6 0.56 7.88 -0.96
N ARG A 7 -0.01 8.09 0.23
CA ARG A 7 -0.12 7.05 1.26
C ARG A 7 -1.58 6.67 1.45
N PHE A 8 -1.87 5.38 1.29
CA PHE A 8 -3.16 4.78 1.60
C PHE A 8 -3.05 4.06 2.94
N GLU A 9 -3.79 4.50 3.95
CA GLU A 9 -3.82 3.85 5.26
C GLU A 9 -4.95 2.82 5.32
N VAL A 10 -4.65 1.65 5.88
CA VAL A 10 -5.64 0.62 6.16
C VAL A 10 -6.06 0.73 7.61
N LEU A 11 -7.35 0.93 7.83
CA LEU A 11 -7.93 1.09 9.16
C LEU A 11 -8.71 -0.17 9.54
N SER A 12 -8.45 -0.69 10.73
CA SER A 12 -9.39 -1.58 11.42
C SER A 12 -10.48 -0.72 12.03
N VAL A 13 -11.73 -0.98 11.65
CA VAL A 13 -12.91 -0.23 12.08
C VAL A 13 -13.80 -1.13 12.92
N GLU A 14 -14.08 -0.70 14.15
CA GLU A 14 -15.01 -1.36 15.07
C GLU A 14 -16.12 -0.38 15.45
N ARG A 15 -17.37 -0.84 15.46
CA ARG A 15 -18.57 0.02 15.61
C ARG A 15 -18.56 0.93 16.84
N THR A 16 -17.93 0.51 17.93
CA THR A 16 -17.95 1.22 19.21
C THR A 16 -16.58 1.77 19.63
N LYS A 17 -15.54 1.58 18.80
CA LYS A 17 -14.17 1.99 19.15
C LYS A 17 -13.60 2.91 18.08
N ARG A 18 -12.58 3.67 18.47
CA ARG A 18 -11.80 4.48 17.53
C ARG A 18 -11.10 3.57 16.52
N SER A 19 -11.25 3.89 15.23
CA SER A 19 -10.53 3.21 14.15
C SER A 19 -9.03 3.23 14.38
N LYS A 20 -8.37 2.10 14.14
CA LYS A 20 -6.91 1.95 14.32
C LYS A 20 -6.24 1.71 12.98
N VAL A 21 -5.15 2.41 12.71
CA VAL A 21 -4.31 2.13 11.55
C VAL A 21 -3.65 0.76 11.78
N VAL A 22 -3.88 -0.17 10.86
CA VAL A 22 -3.28 -1.51 10.87
C VAL A 22 -2.22 -1.71 9.79
N GLY A 23 -2.11 -0.75 8.87
CA GLY A 23 -1.02 -0.72 7.90
C GLY A 23 -1.17 0.40 6.89
N PHE A 24 -0.28 0.41 5.90
CA PHE A 24 -0.37 1.33 4.78
C PHE A 24 0.31 0.78 3.53
N VAL A 25 -0.09 1.35 2.40
CA VAL A 25 0.53 1.19 1.09
C VAL A 25 0.97 2.58 0.63
N SER A 26 2.21 2.73 0.15
CA SER A 26 2.76 4.04 -0.25
C SER A 26 3.26 4.04 -1.68
N PHE A 27 2.63 4.85 -2.52
CA PHE A 27 2.92 4.98 -3.95
C PHE A 27 3.75 6.25 -4.24
N PRO A 28 4.98 6.15 -4.76
CA PRO A 28 5.81 7.31 -5.08
C PRO A 28 5.31 8.00 -6.36
N LEU A 29 5.11 9.32 -6.32
CA LEU A 29 4.60 10.08 -7.46
C LEU A 29 5.55 10.08 -8.67
N SER A 30 6.84 9.81 -8.44
CA SER A 30 7.82 9.63 -9.51
C SER A 30 7.47 8.48 -10.46
N ALA A 31 6.74 7.46 -9.98
CA ALA A 31 6.31 6.32 -10.80
C ALA A 31 5.23 6.69 -11.85
N LEU A 32 4.47 7.78 -11.65
CA LEU A 32 3.46 8.24 -12.63
C LEU A 32 4.08 8.82 -13.90
N LYS A 33 5.33 9.27 -13.83
CA LYS A 33 6.01 9.89 -14.98
C LYS A 33 6.41 8.86 -16.04
N THR A 34 6.39 7.59 -15.67
CA THR A 34 6.72 6.45 -16.52
C THR A 34 5.43 5.69 -16.77
N ALA A 35 4.86 5.86 -17.97
CA ALA A 35 3.60 5.24 -18.39
C ALA A 35 3.59 3.69 -18.27
N ASP A 36 4.77 3.07 -18.18
CA ASP A 36 4.96 1.61 -18.08
C ASP A 36 5.45 1.12 -16.70
N SER A 37 5.42 1.97 -15.66
CA SER A 37 5.95 1.57 -14.35
C SER A 37 5.06 0.51 -13.69
N GLN A 38 5.55 -0.73 -13.70
CA GLN A 38 5.13 -1.86 -12.86
C GLN A 38 5.46 -1.58 -11.39
N TRP A 39 4.81 -0.56 -10.82
CA TRP A 39 5.05 -0.19 -9.44
C TRP A 39 4.52 -1.30 -8.51
N GLN A 40 5.37 -1.75 -7.60
CA GLN A 40 5.05 -2.76 -6.61
C GLN A 40 4.78 -2.08 -5.25
N PRO A 41 3.69 -2.44 -4.54
CA PRO A 41 3.36 -1.85 -3.27
C PRO A 41 4.40 -2.09 -2.18
N VAL A 42 4.96 -1.00 -1.65
CA VAL A 42 5.79 -1.05 -0.44
C VAL A 42 4.86 -1.22 0.76
N ARG A 43 4.95 -2.40 1.41
CA ARG A 43 4.19 -2.79 2.61
C ARG A 43 5.00 -2.47 3.87
N VAL A 44 4.42 -1.78 4.86
CA VAL A 44 5.12 -1.46 6.13
C VAL A 44 4.24 -1.75 7.37
N ALA A 45 3.50 -2.85 7.34
CA ALA A 45 2.89 -3.42 8.56
C ALA A 45 3.09 -4.93 8.57
N ARG A 46 3.66 -5.46 9.67
CA ARG A 46 3.90 -6.90 9.84
C ARG A 46 2.61 -7.72 9.79
N ASP A 47 1.49 -7.10 10.15
CA ASP A 47 0.22 -7.81 10.40
C ASP A 47 -0.74 -7.73 9.20
N LEU A 48 -0.40 -6.93 8.18
CA LEU A 48 -1.21 -6.80 6.98
C LEU A 48 -0.83 -7.90 5.96
N GLN A 49 -1.24 -9.13 6.23
CA GLN A 49 -1.14 -10.24 5.28
C GLN A 49 -2.13 -10.04 4.12
N LEU A 50 -1.80 -9.14 3.20
CA LEU A 50 -2.41 -9.14 1.88
C LEU A 50 -1.88 -10.39 1.18
N TYR A 51 -2.73 -11.41 1.03
CA TYR A 51 -2.44 -12.66 0.33
C TYR A 51 -1.58 -12.37 -0.90
N GLU A 52 -0.44 -13.05 -1.00
CA GLU A 52 0.30 -13.10 -2.25
C GLU A 52 -0.63 -13.74 -3.27
N LEU A 53 -1.24 -12.92 -4.13
CA LEU A 53 -1.66 -13.37 -5.45
C LEU A 53 -0.35 -13.68 -6.17
N SER A 54 0.23 -14.83 -5.86
CA SER A 54 1.25 -15.46 -6.68
C SER A 54 0.68 -15.47 -8.08
N SER A 55 1.29 -14.67 -8.95
CA SER A 55 1.12 -14.79 -10.39
C SER A 55 1.43 -16.24 -10.74
N VAL A 56 0.39 -17.07 -10.84
CA VAL A 56 0.47 -18.38 -11.45
C VAL A 56 0.71 -18.11 -12.93
N SER A 57 1.99 -18.06 -13.29
CA SER A 57 2.42 -18.13 -14.67
C SER A 57 2.25 -19.58 -15.13
N TYR A 58 1.23 -19.83 -15.95
CA TYR A 58 1.22 -20.96 -16.87
C TYR A 58 1.94 -20.57 -18.16
#